data_AF-A0A920I739-F1
#
_entry.id   AF-A0A920I739-F1
#
_cell.length_a   1.000
_cell.length_b   1.000
_cell.length_c   1.000
_cell.angle_alpha   90.00
_cell.angle_beta   90.00
_cell.angle_gamma   90.00
#
_symmetry.space_group_name_H-M   'P 1'
#
loop_
_entity.id
_entity.type
_entity.pdbx_description
1 polymer ?
#
loop_
_entity_poly.entity_id
_entity_poly.type
_entity_poly.pdbx_seq_one_letter_code
_entity_poly.pdbx_strand_id
1 'polypeptide(L)' 'MEEERVKIREELAETGSEAKRKKLVKRLKLVDSFRESGCRPEWMILDVIPVIPPELRPLVPLDGGRFATSDLNDLYRV' A
#
# COMPACT_ATOMS: atom_id res chain seq x y z
N MET A 1 -17.87 0.89 -4.32
CA MET A 1 -17.52 -0.37 -3.63
C MET A 1 -18.71 -1.27 -3.32
N GLU A 2 -19.90 -0.75 -2.98
CA GLU A 2 -21.08 -1.62 -2.74
C GLU A 2 -21.50 -2.40 -3.99
N GLU A 3 -21.61 -1.71 -5.14
CA GLU A 3 -21.97 -2.36 -6.41
C GLU A 3 -20.99 -3.48 -6.79
N GLU A 4 -19.70 -3.26 -6.58
CA GLU A 4 -18.66 -4.25 -6.92
C GLU A 4 -18.69 -5.46 -5.99
N ARG A 5 -19.01 -5.25 -4.70
CA ARG A 5 -19.22 -6.35 -3.75
C ARG A 5 -20.41 -7.22 -4.13
N VAL A 6 -21.53 -6.60 -4.54
CA VAL A 6 -22.73 -7.32 -4.99
C VAL A 6 -22.39 -8.15 -6.23
N LYS A 7 -21.75 -7.56 -7.23
CA LYS A 7 -21.29 -8.28 -8.44
C LYS A 7 -20.39 -9.47 -8.12
N ILE A 8 -19.39 -9.29 -7.24
CA ILE A 8 -18.48 -10.38 -6.86
C ILE A 8 -19.24 -11.51 -6.14
N ARG A 9 -20.27 -11.20 -5.33
CA ARG A 9 -21.09 -12.20 -4.65
C ARG A 9 -21.97 -12.99 -5.62
N GLU A 10 -22.55 -12.33 -6.60
CA GLU A 10 -23.31 -12.97 -7.68
C GLU A 10 -22.41 -13.89 -8.51
N GLU A 11 -21.26 -13.38 -8.97
CA GLU A 11 -20.27 -14.18 -9.70
C GLU A 11 -19.78 -15.38 -8.88
N LEU A 12 -19.62 -15.24 -7.55
CA LEU A 12 -19.20 -16.33 -6.67
C LEU A 12 -20.26 -17.44 -6.56
N ALA A 13 -21.54 -17.08 -6.62
CA ALA A 13 -22.65 -18.02 -6.57
C ALA A 13 -22.82 -18.78 -7.89
N GLU A 14 -22.54 -18.13 -9.02
CA GLU A 14 -22.66 -18.73 -10.36
C GLU A 14 -21.42 -19.54 -10.78
N THR A 15 -20.26 -19.28 -10.18
CA THR A 15 -19.02 -19.94 -10.61
C THR A 15 -18.93 -21.40 -10.15
N GLY A 16 -18.83 -22.33 -11.09
CA GLY A 16 -18.53 -23.74 -10.85
C GLY A 16 -17.03 -24.08 -10.81
N SER A 17 -16.16 -23.15 -11.22
CA SER A 17 -14.71 -23.36 -11.27
C SER A 17 -14.03 -23.00 -9.96
N GLU A 18 -13.32 -23.95 -9.35
CA GLU A 18 -12.60 -23.76 -8.09
C GLU A 18 -11.52 -22.65 -8.18
N ALA A 19 -10.80 -22.59 -9.32
CA ALA A 19 -9.78 -21.56 -9.55
C ALA A 19 -10.38 -20.14 -9.59
N LYS A 20 -11.51 -19.96 -10.30
CA LYS A 20 -12.23 -18.68 -10.33
C LYS A 20 -12.79 -18.34 -8.95
N ARG A 21 -13.37 -19.31 -8.25
CA ARG A 21 -13.89 -19.13 -6.89
C ARG A 21 -12.81 -18.63 -5.94
N LYS A 22 -11.62 -19.23 -5.94
CA LYS A 22 -10.49 -18.81 -5.11
C LYS A 22 -10.04 -17.37 -5.40
N LYS A 23 -10.05 -16.95 -6.68
CA LYS A 23 -9.73 -15.57 -7.08
C LYS A 23 -10.81 -14.59 -6.59
N LEU A 24 -12.08 -14.93 -6.76
CA LEU A 24 -13.21 -14.10 -6.34
C LEU A 24 -13.28 -13.94 -4.82
N VAL A 25 -13.04 -15.01 -4.04
CA VAL A 25 -12.95 -14.93 -2.57
C VAL A 25 -11.85 -13.96 -2.12
N LYS A 26 -10.66 -14.02 -2.75
CA LYS A 26 -9.57 -13.09 -2.43
C LYS A 26 -9.96 -11.64 -2.73
N ARG A 27 -10.61 -11.40 -3.87
CA ARG A 27 -11.08 -10.06 -4.26
C ARG A 27 -12.15 -9.54 -3.32
N LEU A 28 -13.11 -10.37 -2.93
CA LEU A 28 -14.18 -10.02 -1.99
C LEU A 28 -13.60 -9.61 -0.63
N LYS A 29 -12.64 -10.38 -0.09
CA LYS A 29 -11.96 -10.03 1.16
C LYS A 29 -11.29 -8.66 1.09
N LEU A 30 -10.62 -8.36 -0.01
CA LEU A 30 -9.95 -7.07 -0.19
C LEU A 30 -10.97 -5.92 -0.23
N VAL A 31 -12.06 -6.07 -0.98
CA VAL A 31 -13.15 -5.07 -1.03
C VAL A 31 -13.78 -4.85 0.36
N ASP A 32 -14.06 -5.93 1.10
CA ASP A 32 -14.62 -5.83 2.45
C ASP A 32 -13.64 -5.14 3.41
N SER A 33 -12.34 -5.47 3.36
CA SER A 33 -11.31 -4.80 4.18
C SER A 33 -11.19 -3.30 3.90
N PHE A 34 -11.26 -2.86 2.64
CA PHE A 34 -11.26 -1.42 2.32
C PHE A 34 -12.50 -0.71 2.86
N ARG A 35 -13.67 -1.37 2.82
CA ARG A 35 -14.91 -0.81 3.36
C ARG A 35 -14.92 -0.70 4.87
N GLU A 36 -14.47 -1.74 5.57
CA GLU A 36 -14.41 -1.76 7.03
C GLU A 36 -13.38 -0.77 7.58
N SER A 37 -12.24 -0.62 6.91
CA SER A 37 -11.19 0.33 7.32
C SER A 37 -11.51 1.79 6.98
N GLY A 38 -12.48 2.05 6.09
CA GLY A 38 -12.74 3.39 5.55
C GLY A 38 -11.62 3.93 4.65
N CYS A 39 -10.60 3.11 4.39
CA CYS A 39 -9.50 3.47 3.50
C CYS A 39 -10.02 3.59 2.06
N ARG A 40 -9.63 4.66 1.40
CA ARG A 40 -9.94 4.86 -0.02
C ARG A 40 -8.82 4.23 -0.87
N PRO A 41 -9.12 3.41 -1.90
CA PRO A 41 -8.10 2.83 -2.77
C PRO A 41 -7.21 3.86 -3.43
N GLU A 42 -7.76 5.04 -3.73
CA GLU A 42 -7.02 6.15 -4.32
C GLU A 42 -5.81 6.57 -3.47
N TRP A 43 -5.82 6.33 -2.16
CA TRP A 43 -4.69 6.62 -1.27
C TRP A 43 -3.44 5.75 -1.53
N MET A 44 -3.58 4.66 -2.30
CA MET A 44 -2.42 3.88 -2.75
C MET A 44 -1.60 4.61 -3.82
N ILE A 45 -2.16 5.65 -4.43
CA ILE A 45 -1.50 6.50 -5.41
C ILE A 45 -1.10 7.80 -4.69
N LEU A 46 0.20 8.07 -4.64
CA LEU A 46 0.74 9.22 -3.91
C LEU A 46 0.89 10.42 -4.85
N ASP A 47 0.11 11.48 -4.61
CA ASP A 47 0.32 12.79 -5.27
C ASP A 47 1.43 13.59 -4.60
N VAL A 48 1.59 13.42 -3.29
CA VAL A 48 2.59 14.10 -2.45
C VAL A 48 3.33 13.04 -1.63
N ILE A 49 4.65 12.95 -1.81
CA ILE A 49 5.49 12.01 -1.07
C ILE A 49 5.94 12.66 0.24
N PRO A 50 5.60 12.09 1.41
CA PRO A 50 6.05 12.63 2.68
C PRO A 50 7.55 12.40 2.87
N VAL A 51 8.24 13.43 3.38
CA VAL A 51 9.67 13.36 3.70
C VAL A 51 9.85 13.25 5.21
N ILE A 52 10.61 12.25 5.65
CA ILE A 52 10.86 12.00 7.08
C ILE A 52 11.64 13.20 7.69
N PRO A 53 11.29 13.66 8.91
CA PRO A 53 12.02 14.73 9.59
C PRO A 53 13.53 14.47 9.71
N PRO A 54 14.37 15.51 9.67
CA PRO A 54 15.83 15.36 9.73
C PRO A 54 16.32 14.73 11.05
N GLU A 55 15.60 14.94 12.14
CA GLU A 55 15.90 14.36 13.47
C GLU A 55 15.87 12.82 13.46
N LEU A 56 15.01 12.24 12.62
CA LEU A 56 14.91 10.79 12.41
C LEU A 56 15.85 10.27 11.31
N ARG A 57 16.61 11.18 10.67
CA ARG A 57 17.62 10.90 9.65
C ARG A 57 19.00 11.37 10.15
N PRO A 58 19.53 10.76 11.21
CA PRO A 58 20.77 11.23 11.81
C PRO A 58 21.90 11.20 10.80
N LEU A 59 22.61 12.32 10.70
CA LEU A 59 23.83 12.46 9.91
C LEU A 59 24.98 12.41 10.90
N VAL A 60 25.66 11.27 10.97
CA VAL A 60 26.66 11.02 12.01
C VAL A 60 28.03 11.48 11.50
N PRO A 61 28.69 12.46 12.15
CA PRO A 61 30.05 12.83 11.81
C PRO A 61 31.01 11.69 12.19
N LEU A 62 31.95 11.37 11.30
CA LEU A 62 33.04 10.43 11.53
C LEU A 62 34.37 11.18 11.65
N ASP A 63 35.34 10.56 12.31
CA ASP A 63 36.69 11.10 12.43
C ASP A 63 37.34 11.34 11.05
N GLY A 64 37.93 12.52 10.89
CA GLY A 64 38.60 12.96 9.66
C GLY A 64 37.73 13.72 8.66
N GLY A 65 36.60 14.32 9.09
CA GLY A 65 35.78 15.19 8.24
C GLY A 65 34.84 14.46 7.28
N ARG A 66 34.62 13.16 7.53
CA ARG A 66 33.67 12.33 6.78
C ARG A 66 32.32 12.33 7.49
N PHE A 67 31.23 12.19 6.73
CA PHE A 67 29.89 12.05 7.27
C PHE A 67 29.33 10.69 6.85
N ALA A 68 28.79 9.93 7.80
CA ALA A 68 27.93 8.79 7.49
C ALA A 68 26.53 9.34 7.21
N THR A 69 26.12 9.29 5.94
CA THR A 69 24.75 9.60 5.53
C THR A 69 23.91 8.33 5.58
N SER A 70 22.68 8.43 6.07
CA SER A 70 21.69 7.37 5.86
C SER A 70 21.38 7.22 4.37
N ASP A 71 21.29 6.00 3.84
CA ASP A 71 20.91 5.70 2.44
C ASP A 71 19.63 6.44 2.01
N LEU A 72 18.73 6.69 2.97
CA LEU A 72 17.48 7.42 2.75
C LEU A 72 17.70 8.86 2.26
N ASN A 73 18.79 9.52 2.70
CA ASN A 73 19.11 10.88 2.24
C ASN A 73 19.52 10.90 0.77
N ASP A 74 20.16 9.85 0.28
CA ASP A 74 20.54 9.76 -1.13
C ASP A 74 19.36 9.37 -2.01
N LEU A 75 18.46 8.51 -1.53
CA LEU A 75 17.20 8.17 -2.21
C LEU A 75 16.24 9.38 -2.36
N TYR A 76 16.28 10.35 -1.44
CA TYR A 76 15.46 11.57 -1.52
C TYR A 76 16.01 12.65 -2.48
N ARG A 77 17.25 12.55 -2.94
CA ARG A 77 17.94 13.59 -3.73
C ARG A 77 17.73 13.45 -5.25
N VAL A 78 16.99 12.45 -5.70
CA VAL A 78 16.78 12.15 -7.13
C VAL A 78 15.83 13.15 -7.77
#